data_AF-A0A5A9F7L0-F1
#
_entry.id   AF-A0A5A9F7L0-F1
#
_cell.length_a   1.000
_cell.length_b   1.000
_cell.length_c   1.000
_cell.angle_alpha   90.00
_cell.angle_beta   90.00
_cell.angle_gamma   90.00
#
_symmetry.space_group_name_H-M   'P 1'
#
loop_
_entity.id
_entity.type
_entity.pdbx_description
1 polymer ?
#
loop_
_entity_poly.entity_id
_entity_poly.type
_entity_poly.pdbx_seq_one_letter_code
_entity_poly.pdbx_strand_id
1 'polypeptide(L)'
;MGPSIDQAAFPPAGSVTIVCNNIVFKTGFLRALRPDILVVYDDDLLGLRSWTARFRRALADTMAQFEDLILVTPVAYVPFLEDLLPETQHRRLLGIPFTMERRVDGDLSKEYWLNSTNNVLTTLMLPLARLFASGGGAINLMGCDGRPWDADALDWAHAGGTENQSRRDWERQANLVFLPYDQREVMLHYLWLDRQVAALEQSGIPVRSLTPSHIPCLASRFHHG
;
A
#
# COMPACT_ATOMS: atom_id res chain seq x y z
N MET A 1 1.28 -5.90 -1.63
CA MET A 1 1.08 -6.23 -3.07
C MET A 1 0.95 -7.73 -3.24
N GLY A 2 0.03 -8.14 -4.10
CA GLY A 2 -0.28 -9.52 -4.42
C GLY A 2 0.69 -10.13 -5.44
N PRO A 3 0.66 -11.47 -5.60
CA PRO A 3 1.53 -12.22 -6.50
C PRO A 3 1.58 -11.74 -7.95
N SER A 4 0.50 -11.20 -8.49
CA SER A 4 0.39 -10.81 -9.90
C SER A 4 1.40 -9.74 -10.33
N ILE A 5 1.99 -9.00 -9.37
CA ILE A 5 2.97 -7.97 -9.69
C ILE A 5 4.23 -8.51 -10.38
N ASP A 6 4.58 -9.78 -10.13
CA ASP A 6 5.74 -10.41 -10.77
C ASP A 6 5.53 -10.63 -12.28
N GLN A 7 4.31 -10.44 -12.77
CA GLN A 7 3.91 -10.57 -14.17
C GLN A 7 3.47 -9.23 -14.79
N ALA A 8 3.48 -8.14 -14.01
CA ALA A 8 3.01 -6.85 -14.47
C ALA A 8 4.00 -6.21 -15.45
N ALA A 9 3.47 -5.61 -16.51
CA ALA A 9 4.26 -4.68 -17.32
C ALA A 9 4.64 -3.45 -16.48
N PHE A 10 5.83 -2.90 -16.73
CA PHE A 10 6.25 -1.66 -16.09
C PHE A 10 5.33 -0.50 -16.50
N PRO A 11 5.11 0.47 -15.59
CA PRO A 11 4.27 1.62 -15.89
C PRO A 11 4.90 2.46 -17.03
N PRO A 12 4.09 3.24 -17.77
CA PRO A 12 4.60 4.12 -18.81
C PRO A 12 5.66 5.10 -18.30
N ALA A 13 6.63 5.46 -19.15
CA ALA A 13 7.62 6.47 -18.82
C ALA A 13 6.94 7.80 -18.42
N GLY A 14 7.48 8.46 -17.38
CA GLY A 14 6.93 9.71 -16.84
C GLY A 14 5.78 9.51 -15.82
N SER A 15 5.43 8.27 -15.49
CA SER A 15 4.48 7.99 -14.40
C SER A 15 5.13 8.25 -13.03
N VAL A 16 4.36 8.81 -12.10
CA VAL A 16 4.70 8.77 -10.67
C VAL A 16 4.33 7.40 -10.13
N THR A 17 5.27 6.74 -9.46
CA THR A 17 5.15 5.37 -8.98
C THR A 17 5.07 5.32 -7.46
N ILE A 18 3.96 4.75 -6.96
CA ILE A 18 3.68 4.63 -5.53
C ILE A 18 3.66 3.14 -5.18
N VAL A 19 4.52 2.72 -4.26
CA VAL A 19 4.64 1.33 -3.79
C VAL A 19 4.39 1.25 -2.28
N CYS A 20 4.06 0.07 -1.75
CA CYS A 20 3.66 -0.08 -0.35
C CYS A 20 4.36 -1.20 0.43
N ASN A 21 4.47 -0.99 1.74
CA ASN A 21 4.82 -1.95 2.80
C ASN A 21 5.89 -2.97 2.36
N ASN A 22 5.49 -4.24 2.22
CA ASN A 22 6.36 -5.41 2.01
C ASN A 22 7.16 -5.41 0.69
N ILE A 23 6.98 -4.41 -0.17
CA ILE A 23 7.77 -4.30 -1.40
C ILE A 23 9.26 -4.09 -1.13
N VAL A 24 9.62 -3.58 0.05
CA VAL A 24 11.01 -3.39 0.51
C VAL A 24 11.83 -4.68 0.44
N PHE A 25 11.19 -5.86 0.47
CA PHE A 25 11.85 -7.15 0.34
C PHE A 25 12.15 -7.55 -1.11
N LYS A 26 11.55 -6.90 -2.11
CA LYS A 26 11.77 -7.21 -3.53
C LYS A 26 12.72 -6.21 -4.16
N THR A 27 13.94 -6.15 -3.64
CA THR A 27 14.96 -5.16 -4.07
C THR A 27 15.23 -5.18 -5.58
N GLY A 28 15.22 -6.36 -6.21
CA GLY A 28 15.38 -6.47 -7.67
C GLY A 28 14.25 -5.79 -8.45
N PHE A 29 13.00 -5.99 -8.02
CA PHE A 29 11.84 -5.32 -8.58
C PHE A 29 11.91 -3.80 -8.36
N LEU A 30 12.25 -3.36 -7.14
CA LEU A 30 12.41 -1.94 -6.83
C LEU A 30 13.50 -1.26 -7.66
N ARG A 31 14.62 -1.94 -7.94
CA ARG A 31 15.69 -1.40 -8.80
C ARG A 31 15.21 -1.19 -10.24
N ALA A 32 14.39 -2.09 -10.75
CA ALA A 32 13.84 -1.98 -12.09
C ALA A 32 12.73 -0.92 -12.17
N LEU A 33 11.84 -0.87 -11.16
CA LEU A 33 10.73 0.08 -11.10
C LEU A 33 11.19 1.51 -10.80
N ARG A 34 12.21 1.67 -9.94
CA ARG A 34 12.68 2.95 -9.39
C ARG A 34 11.51 3.78 -8.81
N PRO A 35 10.91 3.35 -7.70
CA PRO A 35 9.75 4.04 -7.13
C PRO A 35 10.05 5.49 -6.75
N ASP A 36 9.06 6.36 -6.89
CA ASP A 36 9.13 7.75 -6.42
C ASP A 36 8.67 7.85 -4.95
N ILE A 37 7.66 7.06 -4.59
CA ILE A 37 7.01 7.10 -3.29
C ILE A 37 6.87 5.69 -2.72
N LEU A 38 7.33 5.51 -1.48
CA LEU A 38 7.04 4.34 -0.65
C LEU A 38 6.05 4.75 0.44
N VAL A 39 4.90 4.09 0.50
CA VAL A 39 3.94 4.27 1.59
C VAL A 39 4.10 3.17 2.64
N VAL A 40 4.09 3.56 3.91
CA VAL A 40 4.03 2.62 5.05
C VAL A 40 2.88 3.01 5.97
N TYR A 41 1.96 2.08 6.17
CA TYR A 41 0.75 2.28 7.00
C TYR A 41 0.56 1.20 8.08
N ASP A 42 1.09 0.01 7.88
CA ASP A 42 0.80 -1.16 8.69
C ASP A 42 1.54 -1.08 10.04
N ASP A 43 0.80 -0.91 11.14
CA ASP A 43 1.35 -0.90 12.50
C ASP A 43 1.99 -2.24 12.85
N ASP A 44 1.44 -3.33 12.32
CA ASP A 44 2.00 -4.67 12.41
C ASP A 44 3.43 -4.73 11.89
N LEU A 45 3.82 -3.91 10.91
CA LEU A 45 5.18 -3.93 10.35
C LEU A 45 6.15 -3.00 11.09
N LEU A 46 5.63 -1.98 11.77
CA LEU A 46 6.44 -0.98 12.49
C LEU A 46 6.59 -1.28 13.99
N GLY A 47 5.85 -2.23 14.55
CA GLY A 47 5.93 -2.58 15.98
C GLY A 47 7.32 -3.06 16.43
N LEU A 48 7.56 -3.10 17.75
CA LEU A 48 8.85 -3.48 18.36
C LEU A 48 9.13 -4.98 18.43
N ARG A 49 8.34 -5.81 17.76
CA ARG A 49 8.47 -7.27 17.82
C ARG A 49 9.76 -7.74 17.10
N SER A 50 10.23 -8.93 17.43
CA SER A 50 11.43 -9.50 16.80
C SER A 50 11.20 -9.79 15.31
N TRP A 51 10.01 -10.25 14.95
CA TRP A 51 9.66 -10.58 13.56
C TRP A 51 9.51 -9.34 12.67
N THR A 52 9.30 -8.14 13.24
CA THR A 52 9.28 -6.87 12.48
C THR A 52 10.66 -6.25 12.32
N ALA A 53 11.69 -6.77 13.00
CA ALA A 53 13.06 -6.22 12.90
C ALA A 53 13.64 -6.31 11.49
N ARG A 54 13.29 -7.36 10.74
CA ARG A 54 13.72 -7.52 9.35
C ARG A 54 13.02 -6.52 8.43
N PHE A 55 11.73 -6.25 8.62
CA PHE A 55 11.05 -5.16 7.93
C PHE A 55 11.72 -3.81 8.18
N ARG A 56 11.97 -3.46 9.45
CA ARG A 56 12.63 -2.18 9.80
C ARG A 56 13.99 -2.02 9.15
N ARG A 57 14.80 -3.09 9.14
CA ARG A 57 16.09 -3.10 8.44
C ARG A 57 15.92 -2.95 6.93
N ALA A 58 15.02 -3.71 6.32
CA ALA A 58 14.77 -3.63 4.88
C ALA A 58 14.24 -2.25 4.46
N LEU A 59 13.43 -1.61 5.29
CA LEU A 59 12.96 -0.23 5.08
C LEU A 59 14.14 0.74 5.11
N ALA A 60 14.99 0.70 6.15
CA ALA A 60 16.16 1.57 6.25
C ALA A 60 17.15 1.35 5.09
N ASP A 61 17.41 0.10 4.72
CA ASP A 61 18.27 -0.26 3.58
C ASP A 61 17.67 0.24 2.26
N THR A 62 16.35 0.13 2.08
CA THR A 62 15.65 0.66 0.90
C THR A 62 15.78 2.18 0.84
N MET A 63 15.53 2.89 1.94
CA MET A 63 15.67 4.35 2.00
C MET A 63 17.11 4.80 1.75
N ALA A 64 18.12 4.03 2.17
CA ALA A 64 19.52 4.29 1.87
C ALA A 64 19.88 4.04 0.40
N GLN A 65 19.31 2.99 -0.22
CA GLN A 65 19.62 2.60 -1.59
C GLN A 65 18.97 3.53 -2.63
N PHE A 66 17.80 4.09 -2.33
CA PHE A 66 17.05 4.96 -3.24
C PHE A 66 17.05 6.40 -2.69
N GLU A 67 18.02 7.20 -3.11
CA GLU A 67 18.25 8.55 -2.57
C GLU A 67 17.11 9.53 -2.81
N ASP A 68 16.35 9.34 -3.90
CA ASP A 68 15.22 10.21 -4.27
C ASP A 68 13.87 9.69 -3.77
N LEU A 69 13.83 8.51 -3.15
CA LEU A 69 12.58 7.89 -2.67
C LEU A 69 12.01 8.68 -1.50
N ILE A 70 10.73 9.07 -1.60
CA ILE A 70 9.96 9.71 -0.54
C ILE A 70 9.21 8.63 0.26
N LEU A 71 9.38 8.63 1.57
CA LEU A 71 8.62 7.77 2.49
C LEU A 71 7.41 8.54 3.01
N VAL A 72 6.21 8.05 2.70
CA VAL A 72 4.95 8.63 3.16
C VAL A 72 4.29 7.70 4.18
N THR A 73 3.81 8.27 5.28
CA THR A 73 3.29 7.50 6.41
C THR A 73 2.27 8.34 7.21
N PRO A 74 1.44 7.75 8.07
CA PRO A 74 0.66 8.52 9.04
C PRO A 74 1.59 9.36 9.91
N VAL A 75 1.21 10.62 10.18
CA VAL A 75 2.04 11.54 10.98
C VAL A 75 2.41 10.97 12.36
N ALA A 76 1.56 10.11 12.93
CA ALA A 76 1.81 9.44 14.21
C ALA A 76 3.05 8.51 14.20
N TYR A 77 3.48 8.02 13.04
CA TYR A 77 4.66 7.16 12.91
C TYR A 77 5.94 7.91 12.57
N VAL A 78 5.86 9.23 12.32
CA VAL A 78 7.04 10.04 11.98
C VAL A 78 8.13 9.96 13.06
N PRO A 79 7.85 10.17 14.37
CA PRO A 79 8.90 10.12 15.38
C PRO A 79 9.61 8.76 15.44
N PHE A 80 8.85 7.68 15.29
CA PHE A 80 9.42 6.33 15.25
C PHE A 80 10.33 6.11 14.04
N LEU A 81 9.95 6.65 12.87
CA LEU A 81 10.74 6.54 11.66
C LEU A 81 11.97 7.46 11.67
N GLU A 82 11.90 8.60 12.36
CA GLU A 82 13.07 9.45 12.60
C GLU A 82 14.11 8.75 13.49
N ASP A 83 13.67 8.00 14.50
CA ASP A 83 14.56 7.16 15.33
C ASP A 83 15.15 5.98 14.54
N LEU A 84 14.40 5.43 13.59
CA LEU A 84 14.83 4.29 12.77
C LEU A 84 15.81 4.68 11.66
N LEU A 85 15.59 5.84 11.02
CA LEU A 85 16.31 6.27 9.83
C LEU A 85 17.42 7.26 10.18
N PRO A 86 18.56 7.23 9.45
CA PRO A 86 19.58 8.27 9.58
C PRO A 86 19.02 9.67 9.33
N GLU A 87 19.51 10.68 10.06
CA GLU A 87 19.06 12.08 9.96
C GLU A 87 19.11 12.64 8.53
N THR A 88 20.10 12.21 7.73
CA THR A 88 20.23 12.58 6.31
C THR A 88 19.03 12.16 5.45
N GLN A 89 18.20 11.23 5.94
CA GLN A 89 17.02 10.72 5.26
C GLN A 89 15.72 11.38 5.74
N HIS A 90 15.72 12.10 6.88
CA HIS A 90 14.51 12.68 7.49
C HIS A 90 13.80 13.68 6.55
N ARG A 91 14.56 14.41 5.72
CA ARG A 91 13.99 15.33 4.71
C ARG A 91 13.09 14.64 3.66
N ARG A 92 13.12 13.32 3.57
CA ARG A 92 12.33 12.49 2.64
C ARG A 92 11.18 11.77 3.35
N LEU A 93 10.96 12.05 4.63
CA LEU A 93 9.87 11.51 5.42
C LEU A 93 8.69 12.49 5.41
N LEU A 94 7.53 12.04 4.94
CA LEU A 94 6.32 12.83 4.88
C LEU A 94 5.22 12.18 5.73
N GLY A 95 4.89 12.84 6.84
CA GLY A 95 3.76 12.47 7.70
C GLY A 95 2.46 13.12 7.24
N ILE A 96 1.43 12.30 6.99
CA ILE A 96 0.08 12.79 6.68
C ILE A 96 -0.84 12.58 7.90
N PRO A 97 -1.56 13.61 8.39
CA PRO A 97 -2.47 13.46 9.51
C PRO A 97 -3.76 12.76 9.06
N PHE A 98 -4.32 11.94 9.96
CA PHE A 98 -5.60 11.27 9.73
C PHE A 98 -6.72 11.86 10.59
N THR A 99 -7.94 11.78 10.08
CA THR A 99 -9.16 12.10 10.83
C THR A 99 -10.20 11.01 10.63
N MET A 100 -11.10 10.87 11.60
CA MET A 100 -12.29 10.02 11.52
C MET A 100 -13.58 10.83 11.36
N GLU A 101 -13.49 12.16 11.39
CA GLU A 101 -14.66 13.04 11.52
C GLU A 101 -15.26 13.44 10.16
N ARG A 102 -14.56 13.24 9.06
CA ARG A 102 -14.92 13.80 7.75
C ARG A 102 -15.41 12.73 6.78
N ARG A 103 -16.51 13.04 6.08
CA ARG A 103 -17.22 12.08 5.21
C ARG A 103 -16.67 11.98 3.78
N VAL A 104 -15.73 12.84 3.39
CA VAL A 104 -15.28 12.96 1.99
C VAL A 104 -13.91 12.30 1.82
N ASP A 105 -13.73 11.56 0.73
CA ASP A 105 -12.44 11.01 0.29
C ASP A 105 -11.41 12.15 0.20
N GLY A 106 -10.41 12.13 1.09
CA GLY A 106 -9.44 13.20 1.28
C GLY A 106 -8.77 13.60 -0.04
N ASP A 107 -9.03 14.84 -0.46
CA ASP A 107 -8.38 15.45 -1.61
C ASP A 107 -7.20 16.27 -1.11
N LEU A 108 -6.00 15.67 -1.18
CA LEU A 108 -4.77 16.29 -0.69
C LEU A 108 -4.41 17.60 -1.40
N SER A 109 -5.02 17.88 -2.57
CA SER A 109 -4.86 19.18 -3.25
C SER A 109 -5.65 20.30 -2.58
N LYS A 110 -6.66 19.96 -1.77
CA LYS A 110 -7.56 20.92 -1.09
C LYS A 110 -7.27 20.99 0.39
N GLU A 111 -7.07 19.85 1.03
CA GLU A 111 -6.84 19.77 2.47
C GLU A 111 -5.80 18.68 2.79
N TYR A 112 -4.86 18.99 3.69
CA TYR A 112 -3.77 18.09 4.05
C TYR A 112 -4.15 17.16 5.21
N TRP A 113 -5.09 16.24 4.95
CA TRP A 113 -5.47 15.15 5.86
C TRP A 113 -6.12 14.00 5.08
N LEU A 114 -6.14 12.79 5.66
CA LEU A 114 -6.79 11.61 5.06
C LEU A 114 -7.75 10.93 6.03
N ASN A 115 -8.72 10.21 5.48
CA ASN A 115 -9.57 9.33 6.27
C ASN A 115 -8.87 7.99 6.47
N SER A 116 -8.86 7.50 7.70
CA SER A 116 -8.34 6.17 8.00
C SER A 116 -9.27 5.09 7.45
N THR A 117 -8.72 4.16 6.68
CA THR A 117 -9.37 2.90 6.28
C THR A 117 -8.50 1.72 6.72
N ASN A 118 -9.03 0.50 6.65
CA ASN A 118 -8.29 -0.71 7.08
C ASN A 118 -7.28 -1.21 6.03
N ASN A 119 -6.97 -0.44 4.99
CA ASN A 119 -6.04 -0.88 3.93
C ASN A 119 -5.19 0.27 3.40
N VAL A 120 -3.88 0.04 3.24
CA VAL A 120 -2.92 1.04 2.74
C VAL A 120 -3.28 1.60 1.36
N LEU A 121 -3.89 0.79 0.49
CA LEU A 121 -4.33 1.20 -0.84
C LEU A 121 -5.36 2.33 -0.75
N THR A 122 -6.39 2.13 0.07
CA THR A 122 -7.52 3.07 0.23
C THR A 122 -7.23 4.19 1.22
N THR A 123 -6.27 4.02 2.14
CA THR A 123 -5.87 5.06 3.10
C THR A 123 -4.85 6.03 2.51
N LEU A 124 -3.79 5.53 1.87
CA LEU A 124 -2.66 6.37 1.42
C LEU A 124 -2.49 6.36 -0.10
N MET A 125 -2.44 5.19 -0.74
CA MET A 125 -2.00 5.11 -2.14
C MET A 125 -2.97 5.81 -3.11
N LEU A 126 -4.27 5.55 -3.00
CA LEU A 126 -5.27 6.17 -3.88
C LEU A 126 -5.41 7.68 -3.68
N PRO A 127 -5.47 8.22 -2.45
CA PRO A 127 -5.45 9.66 -2.25
C PRO A 127 -4.20 10.35 -2.80
N LEU A 128 -3.02 9.74 -2.65
CA LEU A 128 -1.79 10.24 -3.26
C LEU A 128 -1.85 10.16 -4.79
N ALA A 129 -2.31 9.04 -5.35
CA ALA A 129 -2.45 8.89 -6.79
C ALA A 129 -3.40 9.93 -7.39
N ARG A 130 -4.50 10.26 -6.68
CA ARG A 130 -5.42 11.34 -7.05
C ARG A 130 -4.72 12.70 -7.14
N LEU A 131 -3.89 13.03 -6.16
CA LEU A 131 -3.14 14.29 -6.14
C LEU A 131 -2.34 14.48 -7.43
N PHE A 132 -1.61 13.44 -7.86
CA PHE A 132 -0.80 13.50 -9.08
C PHE A 132 -1.63 13.39 -10.36
N ALA A 133 -2.74 12.65 -10.36
CA ALA A 133 -3.59 12.48 -11.54
C ALA A 133 -4.52 13.66 -11.83
N SER A 134 -4.71 14.58 -10.88
CA SER A 134 -5.61 15.75 -10.99
C SER A 134 -5.30 16.67 -12.18
N GLY A 135 -4.07 16.61 -12.74
CA GLY A 135 -3.65 17.37 -13.92
C GLY A 135 -4.05 16.77 -15.27
N GLY A 136 -5.04 15.86 -15.32
CA GLY A 136 -5.45 15.15 -16.55
C GLY A 136 -4.73 13.83 -16.79
N GLY A 137 -4.18 13.23 -15.73
CA GLY A 137 -3.54 11.92 -15.76
C GLY A 137 -4.52 10.76 -15.58
N ALA A 138 -3.98 9.55 -15.44
CA ALA A 138 -4.73 8.34 -15.11
C ALA A 138 -4.04 7.55 -13.99
N ILE A 139 -4.82 6.77 -13.25
CA ILE A 139 -4.32 5.91 -12.18
C ILE A 139 -4.27 4.47 -12.69
N ASN A 140 -3.09 3.87 -12.65
CA ASN A 140 -2.87 2.47 -13.01
C ASN A 140 -2.54 1.68 -11.74
N LEU A 141 -3.38 0.71 -11.40
CA LEU A 141 -3.21 -0.16 -10.25
C LEU A 141 -2.58 -1.48 -10.66
N MET A 142 -1.62 -1.96 -9.86
CA MET A 142 -0.91 -3.22 -10.10
C MET A 142 -0.66 -3.96 -8.79
N GLY A 143 -0.71 -5.29 -8.82
CA GLY A 143 -0.51 -6.13 -7.62
C GLY A 143 -1.61 -5.96 -6.59
N CYS A 144 -2.82 -5.61 -7.01
CA CYS A 144 -4.02 -5.47 -6.17
C CYS A 144 -4.93 -6.70 -6.34
N ASP A 145 -4.36 -7.89 -6.13
CA ASP A 145 -4.96 -9.18 -6.52
C ASP A 145 -6.26 -9.51 -5.80
N GLY A 146 -6.48 -8.95 -4.62
CA GLY A 146 -7.61 -9.34 -3.79
C GLY A 146 -7.47 -10.76 -3.22
N ARG A 147 -8.59 -11.32 -2.77
CA ARG A 147 -8.75 -12.67 -2.23
C ARG A 147 -9.84 -13.42 -3.00
N PRO A 148 -9.59 -14.66 -3.45
CA PRO A 148 -10.63 -15.54 -4.01
C PRO A 148 -11.65 -15.93 -2.93
N TRP A 149 -12.93 -16.00 -3.30
CA TRP A 149 -14.02 -16.35 -2.36
C TRP A 149 -14.05 -17.82 -1.95
N ASP A 150 -13.44 -18.70 -2.73
CA ASP A 150 -13.37 -20.14 -2.55
C ASP A 150 -12.09 -20.60 -1.83
N ALA A 151 -11.25 -19.67 -1.37
CA ALA A 151 -10.02 -20.01 -0.67
C ALA A 151 -10.26 -20.19 0.84
N ASP A 152 -10.04 -21.41 1.34
CA ASP A 152 -10.00 -21.78 2.76
C ASP A 152 -8.95 -20.99 3.58
N ALA A 153 -8.04 -20.28 2.91
CA ALA A 153 -6.99 -19.48 3.53
C ALA A 153 -7.53 -18.16 4.07
N LEU A 154 -7.42 -17.94 5.39
CA LEU A 154 -7.91 -16.73 6.09
C LEU A 154 -7.14 -15.43 5.74
N ASP A 155 -5.96 -15.51 5.13
CA ASP A 155 -5.07 -14.36 4.89
C ASP A 155 -5.01 -13.90 3.42
N TRP A 156 -4.63 -12.64 3.19
CA TRP A 156 -4.29 -12.14 1.85
C TRP A 156 -3.04 -12.84 1.31
N ALA A 157 -3.09 -13.29 0.05
CA ALA A 157 -1.89 -13.76 -0.64
C ALA A 157 -0.97 -12.57 -0.95
N HIS A 158 0.30 -12.71 -0.62
CA HIS A 158 1.34 -11.75 -0.98
C HIS A 158 2.32 -12.39 -1.97
N ALA A 159 2.95 -11.57 -2.79
CA ALA A 159 3.95 -12.06 -3.75
C ALA A 159 5.08 -12.82 -3.05
N GLY A 160 5.70 -13.79 -3.73
CA GLY A 160 6.80 -14.57 -3.16
C GLY A 160 7.92 -13.67 -2.61
N GLY A 161 8.43 -14.00 -1.42
CA GLY A 161 9.48 -13.25 -0.72
C GLY A 161 9.01 -12.26 0.35
N THR A 162 7.71 -12.16 0.65
CA THR A 162 7.16 -11.29 1.71
C THR A 162 7.01 -12.03 3.06
N GLU A 163 7.19 -11.32 4.18
CA GLU A 163 7.44 -11.89 5.53
C GLU A 163 6.24 -12.37 6.37
N ASN A 164 5.03 -12.55 5.83
CA ASN A 164 3.92 -13.07 6.64
C ASN A 164 4.20 -14.46 7.24
N GLN A 165 5.23 -15.19 6.80
CA GLN A 165 5.65 -16.45 7.39
C GLN A 165 6.15 -16.31 8.84
N SER A 166 7.07 -15.37 9.11
CA SER A 166 7.72 -15.24 10.42
C SER A 166 6.78 -14.73 11.50
N ARG A 167 5.81 -13.87 11.12
CA ARG A 167 4.70 -13.47 11.99
C ARG A 167 3.87 -14.69 12.43
N ARG A 168 3.45 -15.52 11.47
CA ARG A 168 2.63 -16.72 11.70
C ARG A 168 3.30 -17.77 12.58
N ASP A 169 4.62 -17.89 12.50
CA ASP A 169 5.38 -18.83 13.31
C ASP A 169 5.45 -18.35 14.77
N TRP A 170 5.68 -17.05 15.00
CA TRP A 170 5.63 -16.46 16.34
C TRP A 170 4.22 -16.50 16.95
N GLU A 171 3.19 -16.18 16.17
CA GLU A 171 1.78 -16.20 16.62
C GLU A 171 1.33 -17.59 17.03
N ARG A 172 1.66 -18.62 16.22
CA ARG A 172 1.42 -20.02 16.57
C ARG A 172 2.16 -20.42 17.84
N GLN A 173 3.40 -19.98 18.01
CA GLN A 173 4.18 -20.26 19.21
C GLN A 173 3.61 -19.57 20.47
N ALA A 174 3.02 -18.38 20.32
CA ALA A 174 2.47 -17.59 21.41
C ALA A 174 1.05 -18.01 21.85
N ASN A 175 0.44 -19.02 21.21
CA ASN A 175 -0.95 -19.43 21.43
C ASN A 175 -1.96 -18.27 21.39
N LEU A 176 -1.66 -17.24 20.58
CA LEU A 176 -2.59 -16.14 20.38
C LEU A 176 -3.70 -16.63 19.45
N VAL A 177 -4.92 -16.74 20.00
CA VAL A 177 -6.13 -16.97 19.20
C VAL A 177 -6.44 -15.68 18.49
N PHE A 178 -6.14 -15.61 17.19
CA PHE A 178 -6.77 -14.61 16.35
C PHE A 178 -8.20 -15.06 16.05
N LEU A 179 -9.13 -14.11 16.18
CA LEU A 179 -10.41 -14.25 15.50
C LEU A 179 -10.10 -14.35 14.00
N PRO A 180 -10.65 -15.34 13.27
CA PRO A 180 -10.42 -15.46 11.83
C PRO A 180 -10.67 -14.11 11.15
N TYR A 181 -9.79 -13.73 10.21
CA TYR A 181 -9.92 -12.49 9.45
C TYR A 181 -11.35 -12.39 8.92
N ASP A 182 -12.06 -11.35 9.36
CA ASP A 182 -13.49 -11.29 9.19
C ASP A 182 -13.81 -11.10 7.70
N GLN A 183 -14.57 -12.01 7.10
CA GLN A 183 -15.03 -11.84 5.71
C GLN A 183 -15.72 -10.48 5.52
N ARG A 184 -16.34 -9.93 6.57
CA ARG A 184 -16.91 -8.58 6.56
C ARG A 184 -15.85 -7.49 6.37
N GLU A 185 -14.65 -7.62 6.94
CA GLU A 185 -13.57 -6.65 6.73
C GLU A 185 -13.08 -6.66 5.28
N VAL A 186 -12.94 -7.85 4.67
CA VAL A 186 -12.62 -8.00 3.24
C VAL A 186 -13.69 -7.34 2.38
N MET A 187 -14.97 -7.60 2.67
CA MET A 187 -16.09 -6.98 1.95
C MET A 187 -16.12 -5.46 2.11
N LEU A 188 -15.91 -4.95 3.33
CA LEU A 188 -15.85 -3.52 3.60
C LEU A 188 -14.70 -2.87 2.84
N HIS A 189 -13.54 -3.52 2.77
CA HIS A 189 -12.43 -3.03 1.95
C HIS A 189 -12.80 -2.93 0.47
N TYR A 190 -13.44 -3.96 -0.10
CA TYR A 190 -13.87 -3.93 -1.50
C TYR A 190 -14.92 -2.84 -1.77
N LEU A 191 -15.88 -2.65 -0.86
CA LEU A 191 -16.88 -1.59 -0.96
C LEU A 191 -16.26 -0.20 -0.87
N TRP A 192 -15.28 0.00 0.02
CA TRP A 192 -14.56 1.26 0.13
C TRP A 192 -13.74 1.57 -1.11
N LEU A 193 -13.03 0.57 -1.63
CA LEU A 193 -12.25 0.71 -2.84
C LEU A 193 -13.14 1.03 -4.05
N ASP A 194 -14.28 0.34 -4.21
CA ASP A 194 -15.24 0.61 -5.28
C ASP A 194 -15.78 2.06 -5.21
N ARG A 195 -16.12 2.55 -4.02
CA ARG A 195 -16.54 3.94 -3.81
C ARG A 195 -15.47 4.95 -4.20
N GLN A 196 -14.22 4.75 -3.76
CA GLN A 196 -13.12 5.65 -4.10
C GLN A 196 -12.83 5.64 -5.59
N VAL A 197 -12.81 4.47 -6.23
CA VAL A 197 -12.63 4.33 -7.68
C VAL A 197 -13.75 5.04 -8.45
N ALA A 198 -15.01 4.83 -8.06
CA ALA A 198 -16.13 5.52 -8.67
C ALA A 198 -16.04 7.05 -8.51
N ALA A 199 -15.62 7.53 -7.33
CA ALA A 199 -15.43 8.97 -7.10
C ALA A 199 -14.31 9.56 -7.97
N LEU A 200 -13.20 8.83 -8.15
CA LEU A 200 -12.11 9.23 -9.05
C LEU A 200 -12.60 9.35 -10.49
N GLU A 201 -13.32 8.36 -10.99
CA GLU A 201 -13.83 8.37 -12.36
C GLU A 201 -14.88 9.45 -12.59
N GLN A 202 -15.77 9.68 -11.61
CA GLN A 202 -16.72 10.79 -11.64
C GLN A 202 -16.03 12.16 -11.66
N SER A 203 -14.83 12.26 -11.08
CA SER A 203 -13.99 13.46 -11.16
C SER A 203 -13.17 13.57 -12.45
N GLY A 204 -13.34 12.64 -13.39
CA GLY A 204 -12.63 12.63 -14.67
C GLY A 204 -11.24 12.00 -14.63
N ILE A 205 -10.88 11.29 -13.54
CA ILE A 205 -9.61 10.58 -13.41
C ILE A 205 -9.84 9.10 -13.76
N PRO A 206 -9.35 8.61 -14.92
CA PRO A 206 -9.51 7.21 -15.29
C PRO A 206 -8.71 6.29 -14.37
N VAL A 207 -9.32 5.18 -13.97
CA VAL A 207 -8.65 4.12 -13.18
C VAL A 207 -8.57 2.84 -14.01
N ARG A 208 -7.39 2.21 -14.03
CA ARG A 208 -7.14 0.96 -14.76
C ARG A 208 -6.46 -0.07 -13.86
N SER A 209 -6.75 -1.34 -14.07
CA SER A 209 -5.96 -2.43 -13.48
C SER A 209 -4.99 -2.97 -14.53
N LEU A 210 -3.70 -3.01 -14.20
CA LEU A 210 -2.63 -3.59 -15.04
C LEU A 210 -2.38 -5.06 -14.74
N THR A 211 -2.98 -5.58 -13.66
CA THR A 211 -2.89 -6.99 -13.27
C THR A 211 -4.29 -7.56 -13.02
N PRO A 212 -4.47 -8.90 -13.16
CA PRO A 212 -5.70 -9.56 -12.73
C PRO A 212 -5.99 -9.29 -11.24
N SER A 213 -7.27 -9.27 -10.90
CA SER A 213 -7.74 -9.04 -9.53
C SER A 213 -9.04 -9.81 -9.26
N HIS A 214 -9.19 -10.31 -8.04
CA HIS A 214 -10.42 -10.83 -7.47
C HIS A 214 -11.29 -9.73 -6.86
N ILE A 215 -10.78 -8.50 -6.77
CA ILE A 215 -11.57 -7.34 -6.33
C ILE A 215 -12.50 -6.95 -7.48
N PRO A 216 -13.84 -6.99 -7.32
CA PRO A 216 -14.77 -6.83 -8.43
C PRO A 216 -14.58 -5.53 -9.23
N CYS A 217 -14.33 -4.41 -8.55
CA CYS A 217 -14.13 -3.13 -9.22
C CYS A 217 -12.82 -3.05 -10.02
N LEU A 218 -11.76 -3.78 -9.62
CA LEU A 218 -10.51 -3.82 -10.37
C LEU A 218 -10.58 -4.85 -11.50
N ALA A 219 -11.25 -5.98 -11.26
CA ALA A 219 -11.45 -7.03 -12.25
C ALA A 219 -12.15 -6.50 -13.51
N SER A 220 -13.19 -5.67 -13.36
CA SER A 220 -13.90 -5.07 -14.49
C SER A 220 -13.07 -4.04 -15.28
N ARG A 221 -11.95 -3.59 -14.71
CA ARG A 221 -11.03 -2.59 -15.28
C ARG A 221 -9.71 -3.20 -15.74
N PHE A 222 -9.59 -4.52 -15.71
CA PHE A 222 -8.46 -5.24 -16.26
C PHE A 222 -8.69 -5.47 -17.76
N HIS A 223 -7.84 -4.86 -18.59
CA HIS A 223 -7.82 -5.12 -20.02
C HIS A 223 -6.48 -5.77 -20.35
N HIS A 224 -6.53 -6.93 -21.01
CA HIS A 224 -5.34 -7.51 -21.63
C HIS A 224 -4.84 -6.51 -22.68
N GLY A 225 -3.67 -5.93 -22.41
CA GLY A 225 -2.88 -5.23 -23.42
C GLY A 225 -2.19 -6.21 -24.35
#